data_AF-A0A0C9VVI9-F1
#
_entry.id   AF-A0A0C9VVI9-F1
#
_cell.length_a   1.000
_cell.length_b   1.000
_cell.length_c   1.000
_cell.angle_alpha   90.00
_cell.angle_beta   90.00
_cell.angle_gamma   90.00
#
_symmetry.space_group_name_H-M   'P 1'
#
loop_
_entity.id
_entity.type
_entity.pdbx_description
1 polymer ?
#
loop_
_entity_poly.entity_id
_entity_poly.type
_entity_poly.pdbx_seq_one_letter_code
_entity_poly.pdbx_strand_id
1 'polypeptide(L)' 'MTGTFPCLYKIKVNRDFDLAVRTGQYPAVETVVERHTPRVPSRRSDGMRPVDNRLKILQCYEAFKQTVYWQGDDNNY' A
#
# COMPACT_ATOMS: atom_id res chain seq x y z
N MET A 1 2.24 -0.80 -18.75
CA MET A 1 2.17 -1.87 -17.74
C MET A 1 1.01 -2.77 -18.15
N THR A 2 1.27 -3.94 -18.70
CA THR A 2 0.22 -4.85 -19.17
C THR A 2 0.01 -5.93 -18.10
N GLY A 3 -1.20 -6.04 -17.56
CA GLY A 3 -1.55 -6.94 -16.45
C GLY A 3 -1.66 -6.27 -15.07
N THR A 4 -2.27 -6.98 -14.11
CA THR A 4 -2.47 -6.53 -12.72
C THR A 4 -1.20 -6.71 -11.89
N PHE A 5 -0.65 -5.63 -11.35
CA PHE A 5 0.49 -5.65 -10.42
C PHE A 5 0.09 -5.01 -9.09
N PRO A 6 0.31 -5.66 -7.94
CA PRO A 6 -0.02 -5.06 -6.66
C PRO A 6 0.98 -3.94 -6.33
N CYS A 7 0.45 -2.82 -5.86
CA CYS A 7 1.20 -1.76 -5.21
C CYS A 7 0.68 -1.63 -3.79
N LEU A 8 1.60 -1.60 -2.82
CA LEU A 8 1.29 -1.39 -1.42
C LEU A 8 1.57 0.07 -1.07
N TYR A 9 0.64 0.74 -0.42
CA TYR A 9 0.74 2.14 -0.03
C TYR A 9 0.58 2.27 1.48
N LYS A 10 1.48 3.01 2.12
CA LYS A 10 1.37 3.40 3.54
C LYS A 10 1.13 4.90 3.57
N ILE A 11 -0.01 5.29 4.12
CA ILE A 11 -0.48 6.68 4.20
C ILE A 11 -0.92 6.90 5.64
N LYS A 12 -0.43 7.96 6.27
CA LYS A 12 -0.91 8.37 7.59
C LYS A 12 -2.27 9.06 7.43
N VAL A 13 -3.34 8.36 7.78
CA VAL A 13 -4.69 8.93 7.75
C VAL A 13 -4.94 9.67 9.05
N ASN A 14 -5.04 11.00 8.98
CA ASN A 14 -5.51 11.83 10.09
C ASN A 14 -6.92 12.38 9.77
N ARG A 15 -7.56 13.02 10.75
CA ARG A 15 -8.95 13.51 10.62
C ARG A 15 -9.09 14.55 9.51
N ASP A 16 -8.14 15.47 9.39
CA ASP A 16 -8.19 16.55 8.40
C ASP A 16 -8.02 16.01 6.98
N PHE A 17 -7.14 15.02 6.81
CA PHE A 17 -6.93 14.29 5.56
C PHE A 17 -8.18 13.49 5.16
N ASP A 18 -8.77 12.74 6.09
CA ASP A 18 -10.03 12.01 5.85
C ASP A 18 -11.16 12.97 5.45
N LEU A 19 -11.29 14.10 6.13
CA LEU A 19 -12.28 15.12 5.80
C LEU A 19 -12.04 15.70 4.40
N ALA A 20 -10.81 16.11 4.09
CA ALA A 20 -10.45 16.69 2.79
C ALA A 20 -10.75 15.71 1.64
N VAL A 21 -10.43 14.42 1.81
CA VAL A 21 -10.75 13.39 0.81
C VAL A 21 -12.27 13.24 0.63
N ARG A 22 -13.03 13.19 1.73
CA ARG A 22 -14.50 13.06 1.68
C ARG A 22 -15.20 14.26 1.05
N THR A 23 -14.66 15.46 1.24
CA THR A 23 -15.23 16.70 0.69
C THR A 23 -14.67 17.04 -0.70
N GLY A 24 -13.73 16.25 -1.23
CA GLY A 24 -13.10 16.51 -2.53
C GLY A 24 -12.17 17.72 -2.52
N GLN A 25 -11.64 18.08 -1.35
CA GLN A 25 -10.72 19.20 -1.16
C GLN A 25 -9.27 18.71 -1.13
N TYR A 26 -8.36 19.60 -1.52
CA TYR A 26 -6.93 19.34 -1.38
C TYR A 26 -6.54 19.46 0.10
N PRO A 27 -5.85 18.47 0.69
CA PRO A 27 -5.41 18.55 2.08
C PRO A 27 -4.51 19.77 2.30
N ALA A 28 -4.76 20.54 3.35
CA ALA A 28 -3.96 21.71 3.69
C ALA A 28 -2.54 21.33 4.16
N VAL A 29 -2.39 20.13 4.70
CA VAL A 29 -1.12 19.58 5.20
C VAL A 29 -0.56 18.62 4.16
N GLU A 30 0.75 18.73 3.90
CA GLU A 30 1.47 17.80 3.03
C GLU A 30 1.27 16.36 3.50
N THR A 31 0.83 15.50 2.58
CA THR A 31 0.63 14.08 2.85
C THR A 31 1.76 13.28 2.21
N VAL A 32 2.61 12.70 3.05
CA VAL A 32 3.66 11.78 2.58
C VAL A 32 3.06 10.39 2.36
N VAL A 33 3.21 9.88 1.13
CA VAL A 33 2.73 8.54 0.74
C VAL A 33 3.94 7.66 0.44
N GLU A 34 4.12 6.62 1.26
CA GLU A 34 5.14 5.61 1.00
C GLU A 34 4.56 4.52 0.10
N ARG A 35 5.29 4.14 -0.96
CA ARG A 35 4.87 3.12 -1.92
C ARG A 35 5.89 2.01 -2.01
N HIS A 36 5.43 0.77 -1.88
CA HIS A 36 6.20 -0.42 -2.20
C HIS A 36 5.58 -1.19 -3.37
N THR A 37 6.39 -1.47 -4.38
CA THR A 37 6.01 -2.32 -5.52
C THR A 37 6.86 -3.59 -5.48
N PRO A 38 6.26 -4.77 -5.17
CA PRO A 38 6.98 -6.03 -5.15
C PRO A 38 7.64 -6.33 -6.50
N ARG A 39 8.93 -6.66 -6.48
CA ARG A 39 9.67 -7.09 -7.68
C ARG A 39 9.33 -8.54 -8.00
N VAL A 40 8.23 -8.75 -8.72
CA VAL A 40 7.84 -10.07 -9.23
C VAL A 40 8.18 -10.20 -10.72
N PRO A 41 8.63 -11.37 -11.20
CA PRO A 41 8.87 -11.60 -12.62
C PRO A 41 7.60 -11.30 -13.44
N SER A 42 7.71 -10.34 -14.35
CA SER A 42 6.68 -10.05 -15.34
C SER A 42 6.75 -11.11 -16.43
N ARG A 43 5.71 -11.95 -16.55
CA ARG A 43 5.41 -12.56 -17.83
C ARG A 43 4.58 -11.56 -18.63
N ARG A 44 4.82 -11.47 -19.95
CA ARG A 44 3.97 -10.76 -20.92
C ARG A 44 2.63 -11.50 -21.07
N SER A 45 1.91 -11.63 -19.97
CA SER A 45 0.58 -12.22 -19.92
C SER A 45 -0.32 -11.19 -19.29
N ASP A 46 -1.45 -10.91 -19.93
CA ASP A 46 -2.38 -9.83 -19.57
C ASP A 46 -3.13 -10.05 -18.23
N GLY A 47 -2.57 -10.87 -17.31
CA GLY A 47 -3.15 -11.19 -16.02
C GLY A 47 -2.19 -11.86 -15.03
N MET A 48 -2.70 -12.18 -13.83
CA MET A 48 -1.97 -12.81 -12.73
C MET A 48 -1.88 -14.34 -12.88
N ARG A 49 -0.71 -14.90 -13.25
CA ARG A 49 -0.31 -16.33 -13.02
C ARG A 49 1.19 -16.51 -13.34
N PRO A 50 2.04 -16.79 -12.33
CA PRO A 50 2.12 -18.09 -11.61
C PRO A 50 1.78 -18.01 -10.12
N VAL A 51 1.48 -19.16 -9.48
CA VAL A 51 1.21 -19.28 -8.03
C VAL A 51 2.38 -18.71 -7.20
N ASP A 52 3.62 -18.91 -7.64
CA ASP A 52 4.81 -18.41 -6.97
C ASP A 52 4.84 -16.87 -6.87
N ASN A 53 4.29 -16.17 -7.86
CA ASN A 53 4.17 -14.71 -7.78
C ASN A 53 3.18 -14.31 -6.69
N ARG A 54 2.10 -15.06 -6.49
CA ARG A 54 1.14 -14.80 -5.40
C ARG A 54 1.80 -15.02 -4.05
N LEU A 55 2.60 -16.08 -3.89
CA LEU A 55 3.35 -16.32 -2.66
C LEU A 55 4.30 -15.16 -2.36
N LYS A 56 5.08 -14.70 -3.34
CA LYS A 56 5.97 -13.53 -3.17
C LYS A 56 5.20 -12.25 -2.82
N ILE A 57 4.06 -12.02 -3.48
CA ILE A 57 3.19 -10.87 -3.17
C ILE A 57 2.68 -10.95 -1.73
N LEU A 58 2.22 -12.12 -1.29
CA LEU A 58 1.75 -12.35 0.08
C LEU A 58 2.88 -12.19 1.10
N GLN A 59 4.08 -12.70 0.82
CA GLN A 59 5.26 -12.48 1.66
C GLN A 59 5.60 -10.99 1.78
N CYS A 60 5.59 -10.25 0.66
CA CYS A 60 5.76 -8.81 0.68
C CYS A 60 4.66 -8.11 1.47
N TYR A 61 3.41 -8.58 1.38
CA TYR A 61 2.28 -8.03 2.14
C TYR A 61 2.41 -8.28 3.64
N GLU A 62 2.79 -9.49 4.07
CA GLU A 62 3.03 -9.81 5.48
C GLU A 62 4.16 -8.95 6.06
N ALA A 63 5.28 -8.80 5.34
CA ALA A 63 6.36 -7.92 5.74
C ALA A 63 5.93 -6.44 5.76
N PHE A 64 5.08 -6.02 4.82
CA PHE A 64 4.55 -4.67 4.78
C PHE A 64 3.59 -4.36 5.94
N LYS A 65 2.74 -5.31 6.34
CA LYS A 65 1.88 -5.14 7.52
C LYS A 65 2.70 -4.85 8.77
N GLN A 66 3.82 -5.55 8.95
CA GLN A 66 4.74 -5.29 10.05
C GLN A 66 5.16 -3.81 10.05
N THR A 67 5.55 -3.22 8.92
CA THR A 67 5.95 -1.80 8.90
C THR A 67 4.81 -0.82 9.17
N VAL A 68 3.55 -1.23 9.01
CA VAL A 68 2.35 -0.45 9.36
C VAL A 68 2.03 -0.56 10.84
N TYR A 69 2.05 -1.77 11.41
CA TYR A 69 1.67 -2.05 12.80
C TYR A 69 2.79 -1.81 13.83
N TRP A 70 4.06 -1.88 13.42
CA TRP A 70 5.19 -1.58 14.32
C TRP A 70 5.31 -0.10 14.70
N GLN A 71 4.56 0.80 14.05
CA GLN A 71 4.62 2.23 14.29
C GLN A 71 3.49 2.67 15.22
N GLY A 72 3.55 2.19 16.47
CA GLY A 72 2.88 2.79 17.61
C GLY A 72 1.78 1.96 18.26
N ASP A 73 2.19 1.02 19.13
CA ASP A 73 1.52 0.75 20.42
C ASP A 73 1.66 1.98 21.37
N ASP A 74 1.48 3.20 20.84
CA ASP A 74 1.60 4.48 21.55
C ASP A 74 0.31 5.31 21.48
N ASN A 75 -0.82 4.70 21.13
CA ASN A 75 -2.12 5.34 21.28
C ASN A 75 -3.07 4.44 22.06
N ASN A 76 -2.88 4.50 23.38
CA ASN A 76 -3.91 4.27 24.36
C ASN A 76 -5.07 5.25 24.09
N TYR A 77 -6.23 4.72 23.69
CA TYR A 77 -7.53 5.36 23.82
C TYR A 77 -8.58 4.31 24.15
#